data_AF-L9WSS0-F1
#
_entry.id   AF-L9WSS0-F1
#
_cell.length_a   1.000
_cell.length_b   1.000
_cell.length_c   1.000
_cell.angle_alpha   90.00
_cell.angle_beta   90.00
_cell.angle_gamma   90.00
#
_symmetry.space_group_name_H-M   'P 1'
#
loop_
_entity.id
_entity.type
_entity.pdbx_description
1 polymer ?
#
loop_
_entity_poly.entity_id
_entity_poly.type
_entity_poly.pdbx_seq_one_letter_code
_entity_poly.pdbx_strand_id
1 'polypeptide(L)' 'MSLFGTCEDCSESANLRYKPDMSHDAQARPSICNRCRIRREERMLEQVQEERPVPPHVPSVPEERGDGE' A
#
# COMPACT_ATOMS: atom_id res chain seq x y z
N MET A 1 1.52 0.15 23.25
CA MET A 1 2.97 -0.01 23.51
C MET A 1 3.68 -0.06 22.17
N SER A 2 4.62 0.85 21.89
CA SER A 2 5.49 0.77 20.71
C SER A 2 6.75 -0.03 21.08
N LEU A 3 7.13 -1.02 20.27
CA LEU A 3 8.34 -1.80 20.47
C LEU A 3 9.51 -1.10 19.76
N PHE A 4 10.56 -0.71 20.48
CA PHE A 4 11.77 -0.16 19.86
C PHE A 4 12.78 -1.28 19.60
N GLY A 5 13.37 -1.33 18.41
CA GLY A 5 14.33 -2.35 18.02
C GLY A 5 14.88 -2.15 16.60
N THR A 6 15.52 -3.18 16.05
CA THR A 6 16.10 -3.14 14.70
C THR A 6 15.09 -3.62 13.66
N CYS A 7 14.88 -2.83 12.61
CA CYS A 7 14.02 -3.20 11.49
C CYS A 7 14.61 -4.39 10.72
N GLU A 8 13.81 -5.45 10.50
CA GLU A 8 14.25 -6.62 9.71
C GLU A 8 14.55 -6.28 8.25
N ASP A 9 13.90 -5.27 7.67
CA ASP A 9 14.00 -4.95 6.24
C ASP A 9 15.19 -4.02 5.92
N CYS A 10 15.49 -3.05 6.78
CA CYS A 10 16.52 -2.03 6.51
C CYS A 10 17.61 -1.96 7.56
N SER A 11 17.55 -2.80 8.60
CA SER A 11 18.53 -2.86 9.70
C SER A 11 18.69 -1.56 10.50
N GLU A 12 17.83 -0.56 10.29
CA GLU A 12 17.81 0.69 11.07
C GLU A 12 17.11 0.47 12.43
N SER A 13 17.62 1.12 13.47
CA SER A 13 17.00 1.16 14.79
C SER A 13 15.81 2.11 14.79
N ALA A 14 14.60 1.61 15.09
CA ALA A 14 13.37 2.39 15.03
C ALA A 14 12.25 1.83 15.93
N ASN A 15 11.14 2.54 16.01
CA ASN A 15 9.89 1.98 16.50
C ASN A 15 9.32 0.99 15.48
N LEU A 16 9.15 -0.27 15.91
CA LEU A 16 8.71 -1.38 15.10
C LEU A 16 7.18 -1.44 14.98
N ARG A 17 6.72 -1.93 13.82
CA ARG A 17 5.35 -2.11 13.37
C ARG A 17 5.16 -3.52 12.83
N TYR A 18 3.91 -3.97 12.79
CA TYR A 18 3.52 -5.21 12.09
C TYR A 18 3.62 -5.00 10.58
N LYS A 19 3.97 -6.09 9.87
CA LYS A 19 3.97 -6.16 8.41
C LYS A 19 2.50 -6.14 7.93
N PRO A 20 2.13 -5.25 6.98
CA PRO A 20 0.76 -5.15 6.48
C PRO A 20 0.38 -6.33 5.57
N ASP A 21 1.39 -6.99 4.99
CA ASP A 21 1.26 -8.10 4.04
C ASP A 21 1.11 -9.48 4.70
N MET A 22 1.12 -9.57 6.03
CA MET A 22 1.03 -10.83 6.77
C MET A 22 -0.14 -10.81 7.76
N SER A 23 -0.77 -11.97 7.98
CA SER A 23 -1.85 -12.10 8.98
C SER A 23 -1.32 -11.97 10.41
N HIS A 24 -2.24 -11.70 11.37
CA HIS A 24 -1.90 -11.60 12.79
C HIS A 24 -1.36 -12.94 13.35
N ASP A 25 -1.92 -14.07 12.93
CA ASP A 25 -1.46 -15.40 13.37
C ASP A 25 -0.03 -15.73 12.90
N ALA A 26 0.37 -15.16 11.75
CA ALA A 26 1.72 -15.33 11.21
C ALA A 26 2.74 -14.36 11.83
N GLN A 27 2.31 -13.41 12.67
CA GLN A 27 3.15 -12.37 13.23
C GLN A 27 3.00 -12.26 14.76
N ALA A 28 3.89 -12.94 15.49
CA ALA A 28 3.90 -12.87 16.95
C ALA A 28 4.33 -11.48 17.50
N ARG A 29 5.06 -10.67 16.72
CA ARG A 29 5.58 -9.37 17.16
C ARG A 29 5.80 -8.37 16.01
N PRO A 30 5.79 -7.07 16.29
CA PRO A 30 6.23 -6.03 15.35
C PRO A 30 7.71 -6.22 14.99
N SER A 31 8.07 -6.08 13.71
CA SER A 31 9.43 -6.34 13.24
C SER A 31 9.98 -5.38 12.18
N ILE A 32 9.17 -4.46 11.66
CA ILE A 32 9.61 -3.49 10.62
C ILE A 32 9.41 -2.05 11.05
N CYS A 33 10.20 -1.11 10.51
CA CYS A 33 9.99 0.32 10.76
C CYS A 33 8.80 0.87 9.96
N ASN A 34 8.33 2.06 10.33
CA ASN A 34 7.19 2.70 9.65
C ASN A 34 7.45 2.96 8.15
N ARG A 35 8.70 3.29 7.78
CA ARG A 35 9.08 3.52 6.37
C ARG A 35 8.91 2.25 5.53
N CYS A 36 9.38 1.12 6.05
CA CYS A 36 9.23 -0.17 5.36
C CYS A 36 7.77 -0.64 5.35
N ARG A 37 6.99 -0.32 6.39
CA ARG A 37 5.56 -0.61 6.43
C ARG A 37 4.82 0.10 5.29
N ILE A 38 5.01 1.41 5.15
CA ILE A 38 4.36 2.22 4.10
C ILE A 38 4.72 1.67 2.71
N ARG A 39 5.99 1.38 2.44
CA ARG A 39 6.42 0.79 1.15
C ARG A 39 5.77 -0.56 0.85
N ARG A 40 5.45 -1.36 1.87
CA ARG A 40 4.71 -2.61 1.70
C ARG A 40 3.24 -2.33 1.40
N GLU A 41 2.62 -1.39 2.12
CA GLU A 41 1.24 -0.93 1.85
C GLU A 41 1.09 -0.41 0.41
N GLU A 42 2.03 0.43 -0.06
CA GLU A 42 2.05 0.95 -1.44
C GLU A 42 2.08 -0.17 -2.48
N ARG A 43 2.99 -1.15 -2.35
CA ARG A 43 3.07 -2.29 -3.28
C ARG A 43 1.80 -3.14 -3.30
N MET A 44 1.12 -3.27 -2.16
CA MET A 44 -0.17 -3.98 -2.11
C MET A 44 -1.28 -3.19 -2.82
N LEU A 45 -1.30 -1.87 -2.68
CA LEU A 45 -2.26 -1.00 -3.37
C LEU A 45 -2.01 -0.97 -4.89
N GLU A 46 -0.76 -1.01 -5.34
CA GLU A 46 -0.40 -1.11 -6.76
C GLU A 46 -0.93 -2.41 -7.39
N GLN A 47 -0.78 -3.56 -6.70
CA GLN A 47 -1.34 -4.84 -7.16
C GLN A 47 -2.87 -4.82 -7.29
N VAL A 48 -3.57 -4.17 -6.34
CA VAL A 48 -5.03 -4.06 -6.38
C VAL A 48 -5.53 -3.18 -7.53
N GLN A 49 -4.75 -2.18 -7.95
CA GLN A 49 -5.12 -1.34 -9.10
C GLN A 49 -4.93 -2.05 -10.44
N GLU A 50 -3.91 -2.89 -10.58
CA GLU A 50 -3.65 -3.63 -11.82
C GLU A 50 -4.68 -4.76 -12.06
N GLU A 51 -5.22 -5.35 -10.99
CA GLU A 51 -6.23 -6.41 -11.06
C GLU A 51 -7.69 -5.93 -11.22
N ARG A 52 -7.96 -4.64 -11.42
CA ARG A 52 -9.31 -4.20 -11.79
C ARG A 52 -9.51 -4.34 -13.31
N PRO A 53 -10.20 -5.38 -13.81
CA PRO A 53 -10.72 -5.33 -15.17
C PRO A 53 -11.67 -4.13 -15.23
N VAL A 54 -11.28 -3.10 -15.99
CA VAL A 54 -12.18 -2.00 -16.33
C VAL A 54 -13.40 -2.65 -16.98
N PRO A 55 -14.61 -2.51 -16.42
CA PRO A 55 -15.78 -3.09 -17.04
C PRO A 55 -15.96 -2.46 -18.44
N PRO A 56 -16.18 -3.26 -19.50
CA PRO A 56 -16.24 -2.78 -20.88
C PRO A 56 -17.45 -1.88 -21.19
N HIS A 57 -18.21 -1.46 -20.18
CA HIS A 57 -19.45 -0.70 -20.32
C HIS A 57 -19.36 0.74 -19.78
N VAL A 58 -18.17 1.24 -19.41
CA VAL A 58 -17.99 2.67 -19.18
C VAL A 58 -17.66 3.31 -20.53
N PRO A 59 -18.61 4.01 -21.20
CA PRO A 59 -18.26 4.81 -22.36
C PRO A 59 -17.20 5.82 -21.91
N SER A 60 -16.07 5.84 -22.62
CA SER A 60 -15.11 6.94 -22.53
C SER A 60 -15.91 8.20 -22.85
N VAL A 61 -16.21 9.02 -21.85
CA VAL A 61 -16.85 10.32 -22.06
C VAL A 61 -16.03 11.07 -23.11
N PRO A 62 -16.59 11.35 -24.31
CA PRO A 62 -16.08 12.41 -25.13
C PRO A 62 -16.73 13.67 -24.58
N GLU A 63 -16.02 14.45 -23.77
CA GLU A 63 -16.44 15.86 -23.65
C GLU A 63 -16.09 16.54 -24.96
N GLU A 64 -17.12 16.67 -25.78
CA GLU A 64 -17.11 17.40 -27.03
C GLU A 64 -16.65 18.84 -26.82
N ARG A 65 -15.62 19.18 -27.59
CA ARG A 65 -15.41 20.44 -28.28
C ARG A 65 -16.65 21.36 -28.38
N GLY A 66 -16.55 22.55 -27.78
CA GLY A 66 -16.92 23.84 -28.38
C GLY A 66 -18.38 24.30 -28.37
N ASP A 67 -18.64 25.41 -27.66
CA ASP A 67 -19.26 26.68 -28.09
C ASP A 67 -19.28 27.57 -26.83
N GLY A 68 -18.80 28.81 -26.78
CA GLY A 68 -18.99 29.89 -27.73
C GLY A 68 -19.99 30.88 -27.12
N GLU A 69 -19.50 31.88 -26.38
CA GLU A 69 -19.98 33.28 -26.43
C GLU A 69 -18.95 34.24 -25.81
#